data_AF-A0A8T5Q0B1-F1
#
_entry.id   AF-A0A8T5Q0B1-F1
#
_cell.length_a   1.000
_cell.length_b   1.000
_cell.length_c   1.000
_cell.angle_alpha   90.00
_cell.angle_beta   90.00
_cell.angle_gamma   90.00
#
_symmetry.space_group_name_H-M   'P 1'
#
loop_
_entity.id
_entity.type
_entity.pdbx_description
1 polymer ?
#
loop_
_entity_poly.entity_id
_entity_poly.type
_entity_poly.pdbx_seq_one_letter_code
_entity_poly.pdbx_strand_id
1 'polypeptide(L)' 'MKKKKENYIKICPKCGGTDINIDPTFYAAFATGIPPRFSCKSCNHIILVFPEVKESEIEEFRKKLKEGK' A
#
# COMPACT_ATOMS: atom_id res chain seq x y z
N MET A 1 18.97 12.54 21.76
CA MET A 1 18.71 11.63 20.61
C MET A 1 17.29 11.88 20.10
N LYS A 2 17.12 12.44 18.89
CA LYS A 2 15.78 12.65 18.31
C LYS A 2 15.23 11.29 17.87
N LYS A 3 14.18 10.79 18.54
CA LYS A 3 13.43 9.60 18.08
C LYS A 3 12.90 9.91 16.68
N LYS A 4 13.47 9.29 15.63
CA LYS A 4 12.88 9.34 14.28
C LYS A 4 11.49 8.73 14.41
N LYS A 5 10.44 9.49 14.09
CA LYS A 5 9.08 8.93 13.95
C LYS A 5 9.16 7.93 12.81
N GLU A 6 8.94 6.66 13.11
CA GLU A 6 8.88 5.62 12.09
C GLU A 6 7.57 5.81 11.32
N ASN A 7 7.66 6.35 10.11
CA ASN A 7 6.52 6.48 9.21
C ASN A 7 6.31 5.13 8.53
N TYR A 8 5.12 4.56 8.69
CA TYR A 8 4.68 3.38 7.95
C TYR A 8 3.83 3.84 6.78
N ILE A 9 4.09 3.29 5.60
CA ILE A 9 3.34 3.60 4.40
C ILE A 9 2.88 2.32 3.70
N LYS A 10 1.75 2.40 3.01
CA LYS A 10 1.24 1.30 2.19
C LYS A 10 2.02 1.21 0.89
N ILE A 11 2.44 0.00 0.52
CA ILE A 11 3.21 -0.26 -0.70
C ILE A 11 2.55 -1.34 -1.55
N CYS A 12 2.55 -1.16 -2.86
CA CYS A 12 1.99 -2.12 -3.80
C CYS A 12 2.84 -3.38 -3.91
N PRO A 13 2.32 -4.57 -3.59
CA PRO A 13 3.07 -5.81 -3.67
C PRO A 13 3.29 -6.28 -5.12
N LYS A 14 2.67 -5.62 -6.10
CA LYS A 14 2.82 -5.96 -7.52
C LYS A 14 3.90 -5.12 -8.22
N CYS A 15 4.02 -3.84 -7.86
CA CYS A 15 4.93 -2.90 -8.54
C CYS A 15 5.81 -2.06 -7.61
N GLY A 16 5.60 -2.11 -6.30
CA GLY A 16 6.33 -1.29 -5.33
C GLY A 16 5.88 0.18 -5.28
N GLY A 17 4.79 0.53 -5.95
CA GLY A 17 4.19 1.87 -5.93
C GLY A 17 3.56 2.19 -4.57
N THR A 18 3.75 3.40 -4.08
CA THR A 18 3.25 3.87 -2.78
C THR A 18 1.99 4.73 -2.89
N ASP A 19 1.58 5.04 -4.13
CA ASP A 19 0.37 5.79 -4.43
C ASP A 19 -0.84 4.84 -4.43
N ILE A 20 -1.46 4.69 -3.25
CA ILE A 20 -2.62 3.84 -3.02
C ILE A 20 -3.86 4.71 -2.83
N ASN A 21 -4.83 4.57 -3.73
CA ASN A 21 -6.14 5.18 -3.62
C ASN A 21 -7.13 4.21 -2.96
N ILE A 22 -7.97 4.72 -2.08
CA ILE A 22 -9.18 4.01 -1.63
C ILE A 22 -10.27 4.31 -2.64
N ASP A 23 -10.99 3.29 -3.10
CA ASP A 23 -12.14 3.50 -3.96
C ASP A 23 -13.25 4.19 -3.16
N PRO A 24 -13.60 5.46 -3.45
CA PRO A 24 -14.56 6.23 -2.65
C PRO A 24 -15.97 5.67 -2.76
N THR A 25 -16.29 4.97 -3.84
CA THR A 25 -17.57 4.27 -4.05
C THR A 25 -17.79 3.17 -3.02
N PHE A 26 -16.71 2.61 -2.46
CA PHE A 26 -16.75 1.62 -1.39
C PHE A 26 -16.81 2.24 0.02
N TYR A 27 -16.74 3.57 0.15
CA TYR A 27 -16.84 4.22 1.46
C TYR A 27 -18.22 4.03 2.09
N ALA A 28 -19.28 4.09 1.28
CA ALA A 28 -20.65 3.76 1.73
C ALA A 28 -20.80 2.27 2.09
N ALA A 29 -20.09 1.39 1.37
CA ALA A 29 -20.09 -0.04 1.59
C ALA A 29 -19.35 -0.46 2.88
N PHE A 30 -18.41 0.38 3.36
CA PHE A 30 -17.76 0.19 4.66
C PHE A 30 -18.76 0.21 5.81
N ALA A 31 -19.75 1.11 5.74
CA ALA A 31 -20.83 1.18 6.74
C ALA A 31 -21.74 -0.05 6.73
N THR A 32 -21.78 -0.81 5.63
CA THR A 32 -22.54 -2.06 5.48
C THR A 32 -21.67 -3.31 5.70
N GLY A 33 -20.44 -3.16 6.22
CA GLY A 33 -19.54 -4.27 6.53
C GLY A 33 -18.77 -4.84 5.34
N ILE A 34 -18.79 -4.18 4.17
CA ILE A 34 -18.01 -4.59 3.01
C ILE A 34 -16.62 -3.94 3.11
N PRO A 35 -15.52 -4.71 3.04
CA PRO A 35 -14.18 -4.15 3.17
C PRO A 35 -13.86 -3.20 2.00
N PRO A 36 -13.17 -2.08 2.27
CA PRO A 36 -12.85 -1.11 1.24
C PRO A 36 -11.83 -1.72 0.28
N ARG A 37 -12.00 -1.44 -1.02
CA ARG A 37 -11.03 -1.81 -2.04
C ARG A 37 -9.98 -0.72 -2.17
N PHE A 38 -8.73 -1.11 -2.11
CA PHE A 38 -7.61 -0.24 -2.39
C PHE A 38 -7.11 -0.49 -3.81
N SER A 39 -6.70 0.56 -4.49
CA SER A 39 -6.16 0.51 -5.84
C SER A 39 -4.81 1.22 -5.89
N CYS A 40 -3.81 0.60 -6.51
CA CYS A 40 -2.52 1.23 -6.74
C CYS A 40 -2.58 2.04 -8.03
N LYS A 41 -2.34 3.36 -7.99
CA LYS A 41 -2.34 4.20 -9.19
C LYS A 41 -1.22 3.85 -10.17
N SER A 42 -0.09 3.33 -9.70
CA SER A 42 1.07 3.05 -10.54
C SER A 42 0.85 1.86 -11.49
N CYS A 43 0.04 0.86 -11.11
CA CYS A 43 -0.16 -0.34 -11.91
C CYS A 43 -1.62 -0.82 -11.99
N ASN A 44 -2.56 -0.02 -11.49
CA ASN A 44 -3.99 -0.33 -11.40
C ASN A 44 -4.29 -1.67 -10.71
N HIS A 45 -3.42 -2.11 -9.80
CA HIS A 45 -3.66 -3.32 -9.03
C HIS A 45 -4.64 -3.03 -7.88
N ILE A 46 -5.69 -3.83 -7.78
CA ILE A 46 -6.78 -3.65 -6.82
C ILE A 46 -6.76 -4.83 -5.84
N ILE A 47 -6.58 -4.55 -4.55
CA ILE A 47 -6.62 -5.56 -3.48
C ILE A 47 -7.27 -4.99 -2.21
N LEU A 48 -7.70 -5.86 -1.31
CA LEU A 48 -8.35 -5.46 -0.06
C LEU A 48 -7.35 -4.95 0.99
N VAL A 49 -6.10 -5.43 0.95
CA VAL A 49 -5.08 -5.08 1.94
C VAL A 49 -3.74 -4.90 1.25
N PHE A 50 -3.23 -3.67 1.28
CA PHE A 50 -1.84 -3.40 0.89
C PHE A 50 -0.91 -3.60 2.08
N PRO A 51 0.27 -4.23 1.90
CA PRO A 51 1.26 -4.33 2.95
C PRO A 51 1.76 -2.93 3.35
N GLU A 52 2.06 -2.79 4.63
CA GLU A 52 2.63 -1.59 5.22
C GLU A 52 4.10 -1.82 5.52
N VAL A 53 4.95 -0.94 5.01
CA VAL A 53 6.40 -0.99 5.21
C VAL A 53 6.87 0.32 5.81
N LYS A 54 7.98 0.28 6.53
CA LYS A 54 8.63 1.51 6.99
C LYS A 54 9.11 2.31 5.79
N GLU A 55 9.00 3.62 5.86
CA GLU A 55 9.47 4.51 4.79
C GLU A 55 10.95 4.25 4.44
N SER A 56 11.77 3.99 5.47
CA SER A 56 13.18 3.62 5.31
C SER A 56 13.42 2.28 4.60
N GLU A 57 12.42 1.38 4.55
CA GLU A 57 12.53 0.04 3.97
C GLU A 57 11.83 -0.08 2.60
N ILE A 58 11.24 1.00 2.10
CA ILE A 58 10.58 1.04 0.78
C ILE A 58 11.54 0.58 -0.33
N GLU A 59 12.76 1.11 -0.33
CA GLU A 59 13.74 0.81 -1.37
C GLU A 59 14.17 -0.66 -1.33
N GLU A 60 14.34 -1.23 -0.14
CA GLU A 60 14.66 -2.65 0.01
C GLU A 60 13.50 -3.53 -0.45
N PHE A 61 12.27 -3.17 -0.11
CA PHE A 61 11.08 -3.88 -0.57
C PHE A 61 10.98 -3.88 -2.10
N ARG A 62 11.25 -2.74 -2.75
CA ARG A 62 11.28 -2.63 -4.21
C ARG A 62 12.37 -3.50 -4.86
N LYS A 63 13.52 -3.66 -4.21
CA LYS A 63 14.59 -4.56 -4.68
C LYS A 63 14.16 -6.03 -4.56
N LYS A 64 13.63 -6.43 -3.41
CA LYS A 64 13.08 -7.78 -3.16
C LYS A 64 11.99 -8.15 -4.18
N LEU A 65 11.13 -7.21 -4.55
CA LEU A 65 10.11 -7.39 -5.59
C LEU A 65 10.68 -7.70 -6.99
N LYS A 66 11.87 -7.19 -7.31
CA LYS A 66 12.53 -7.44 -8.60
C LYS A 66 13.31 -8.76 -8.60
N GLU A 67 13.88 -9.14 -7.46
CA GLU A 67 14.66 -10.38 -7.31
C GLU A 67 13.78 -11.62 -7.19
N GLY A 68 12.55 -11.49 -6.67
CA GLY A 68 11.61 -12.60 -6.55
C GLY A 68 10.82 -12.93 -7.83
N LYS A 69 11.29 -12.51 -9.01
CA LYS A 69 10.56 -12.61 -10.28
C LYS A 69 11.25 -13.54 -11.28
#